data_AF-A0AAD4EUL0-F1
#
_entry.id   AF-A0AAD4EUL0-F1
#
_cell.length_a   1.000
_cell.length_b   1.000
_cell.length_c   1.000
_cell.angle_alpha   90.00
_cell.angle_beta   90.00
_cell.angle_gamma   90.00
#
_symmetry.space_group_name_H-M   'P 1'
#
loop_
_entity.id
_entity.type
_entity.pdbx_description
1 polymer ?
#
loop_
_entity_poly.entity_id
_entity_poly.type
_entity_poly.pdbx_seq_one_letter_code
_entity_poly.pdbx_strand_id
1 'polypeptide(L)'
;MAAETSAAAERQVRISRVAGRYLVFDIDDVVYIRRHHGICAVLTGTMPQNPTQNLFLSLPVELRAEEAKLLVDKGVGHIADEQTDHLSQLGTMDESTRRAYLQHLRQQRRNAQQVFEEEKAKVQAKHLDKRKAKPKAAAAERPAAVTDSADSLFSTPSPSTTPGPSKQEKEAPLPGVTPTTSTSLLSPSPSTSLSMPTPASYALYRYLNARGYYTTPGLRFGGDYSVYPGDPFRYHAHYLANGYGWDEPVAMLDLVTSGRLGTAVKKGFLFGAEKPKPREEGGEGEVRVFCIEWAGM
;
A
#
# COMPACT_ATOMS: atom_id res chain seq x y z
N MET A 1 -2.36 -19.46 -35.22
CA MET A 1 -1.39 -19.45 -34.10
C MET A 1 -0.19 -18.62 -34.54
N ALA A 2 -0.25 -17.31 -34.31
CA ALA A 2 0.91 -16.44 -34.44
C ALA A 2 1.22 -15.98 -33.02
N ALA A 3 2.36 -16.42 -32.49
CA ALA A 3 2.86 -15.95 -31.22
C ALA A 3 3.40 -14.53 -31.44
N GLU A 4 2.68 -13.53 -30.97
CA GLU A 4 3.21 -12.17 -30.80
C GLU A 4 4.21 -12.21 -29.64
N THR A 5 5.48 -12.45 -29.97
CA THR A 5 6.60 -12.08 -29.11
C THR A 5 6.80 -10.56 -29.22
N SER A 6 5.92 -9.79 -28.57
CA SER A 6 6.24 -8.42 -28.19
C SER A 6 7.17 -8.52 -26.98
N ALA A 7 8.43 -8.12 -27.13
CA ALA A 7 9.32 -7.91 -26.00
C ALA A 7 8.64 -6.88 -25.08
N ALA A 8 8.05 -7.35 -23.98
CA ALA A 8 7.40 -6.49 -23.00
C ALA A 8 8.45 -5.50 -22.51
N ALA A 9 8.32 -4.22 -22.88
CA ALA A 9 9.11 -3.16 -22.28
C ALA A 9 8.98 -3.31 -20.76
N GLU A 10 10.09 -3.55 -20.08
CA GLU A 10 10.09 -3.74 -18.63
C GLU A 10 9.40 -2.53 -17.98
N ARG A 11 8.37 -2.80 -17.19
CA ARG A 11 7.55 -1.76 -16.57
C ARG A 11 8.43 -0.94 -15.64
N GLN A 12 8.66 0.32 -15.97
CA GLN A 12 9.46 1.22 -15.15
C GLN A 12 8.59 1.97 -14.15
N VAL A 13 8.81 1.75 -12.87
CA VAL A 13 8.05 2.36 -11.77
C VAL A 13 8.52 3.79 -11.54
N ARG A 14 7.59 4.75 -11.56
CA ARG A 14 7.88 6.15 -11.21
C ARG A 14 7.77 6.33 -9.70
N ILE A 15 8.88 6.69 -9.07
CA ILE A 15 8.95 6.98 -7.64
C ILE A 15 9.04 8.50 -7.48
N SER A 16 7.96 9.13 -7.03
CA SER A 16 7.89 10.57 -6.82
C SER A 16 8.57 10.96 -5.51
N ARG A 17 9.63 11.77 -5.59
CA ARG A 17 10.30 12.37 -4.44
C ARG A 17 9.56 13.63 -4.02
N VAL A 18 8.90 13.60 -2.87
CA VAL A 18 8.14 14.74 -2.32
C VAL A 18 8.60 15.01 -0.88
N ALA A 19 9.16 16.19 -0.62
CA ALA A 19 9.64 16.58 0.71
C ALA A 19 10.55 15.53 1.40
N GLY A 20 11.44 14.90 0.64
CA GLY A 20 12.36 13.87 1.13
C GLY A 20 11.76 12.47 1.28
N ARG A 21 10.47 12.29 0.95
CA ARG A 21 9.77 10.99 0.97
C ARG A 21 9.68 10.42 -0.44
N TYR A 22 9.65 9.09 -0.55
CA TYR A 22 9.54 8.37 -1.81
C TYR A 22 8.15 7.77 -1.93
N LEU A 23 7.35 8.29 -2.86
CA LEU A 23 5.93 7.95 -2.99
C LEU A 23 5.65 7.27 -4.32
N VAL A 24 4.81 6.24 -4.29
CA VAL A 24 4.25 5.61 -5.49
C VAL A 24 2.74 5.74 -5.45
N PHE A 25 2.19 6.36 -6.49
CA PHE A 25 0.78 6.73 -6.59
C PHE A 25 -0.03 5.79 -7.48
N ASP A 26 0.63 5.03 -8.36
CA ASP A 26 -0.02 4.14 -9.32
C ASP A 26 -0.27 2.76 -8.70
N ILE A 27 -1.52 2.28 -8.75
CA ILE A 27 -1.88 0.99 -8.13
C ILE A 27 -1.19 -0.20 -8.80
N ASP A 28 -1.01 -0.15 -10.11
CA ASP A 28 -0.41 -1.25 -10.85
C ASP A 28 1.09 -1.32 -10.56
N ASP A 29 1.76 -0.18 -10.38
CA ASP A 29 3.14 -0.12 -9.91
C ASP A 29 3.28 -0.70 -8.50
N VAL A 30 2.37 -0.35 -7.58
CA VAL A 30 2.37 -0.91 -6.21
C VAL A 30 2.19 -2.42 -6.23
N VAL A 31 1.27 -2.93 -7.05
CA VAL A 31 1.06 -4.37 -7.20
C VAL A 31 2.29 -5.04 -7.81
N TYR A 32 2.92 -4.40 -8.80
CA TYR A 32 4.10 -4.89 -9.47
C TYR A 32 5.30 -5.01 -8.52
N ILE A 33 5.66 -3.95 -7.78
CA ILE A 33 6.79 -3.96 -6.84
C ILE A 33 6.60 -4.98 -5.71
N ARG A 34 5.36 -5.19 -5.25
CA ARG A 34 5.07 -6.19 -4.22
C ARG A 34 5.25 -7.61 -4.75
N ARG A 35 4.71 -7.90 -5.94
CA ARG A 35 4.71 -9.25 -6.52
C ARG A 35 6.06 -9.67 -7.07
N HIS A 36 6.78 -8.76 -7.73
CA HIS A 36 8.01 -9.09 -8.44
C HIS A 36 9.27 -8.76 -7.66
N HIS A 37 9.20 -7.83 -6.70
CA HIS A 37 10.37 -7.39 -5.92
C HIS A 37 10.24 -7.59 -4.41
N GLY A 38 9.11 -8.13 -3.93
CA GLY A 38 8.91 -8.45 -2.51
C GLY A 38 8.82 -7.22 -1.60
N ILE A 39 8.52 -6.05 -2.15
CA ILE A 39 8.50 -4.79 -1.40
C ILE A 39 7.15 -4.63 -0.69
N CYS A 40 7.18 -4.52 0.64
CA CYS A 40 6.01 -4.34 1.50
C CYS A 40 5.94 -2.92 2.07
N ALA A 41 5.94 -1.94 1.17
CA ALA A 41 5.81 -0.53 1.47
C ALA A 41 4.54 -0.17 2.27
N VAL A 42 4.53 1.00 2.89
CA VAL A 42 3.46 1.44 3.80
C VAL A 42 2.46 2.32 3.04
N LEU A 43 1.17 1.99 3.08
CA LEU A 43 0.12 2.88 2.59
C LEU A 43 0.03 4.10 3.52
N THR A 44 0.04 5.31 2.96
CA THR A 44 0.05 6.56 3.76
C THR A 44 -1.02 7.55 3.36
N GLY A 45 -1.70 7.33 2.24
CA GLY A 45 -2.81 8.19 1.82
C GLY A 45 -4.07 7.97 2.65
N THR A 46 -4.92 8.98 2.67
CA THR A 46 -6.28 8.89 3.21
C THR A 46 -7.24 8.55 2.07
N MET A 47 -8.29 7.80 2.40
CA MET A 47 -9.34 7.52 1.43
C MET A 47 -10.05 8.84 1.07
N PRO A 48 -10.10 9.27 -0.21
CA PRO A 48 -10.71 10.54 -0.58
C PRO A 48 -12.18 10.66 -0.17
N GLN A 49 -12.90 9.53 -0.13
CA GLN A 49 -14.31 9.46 0.26
C GLN A 49 -14.50 9.61 1.78
N ASN A 50 -13.52 9.15 2.57
CA ASN A 50 -13.55 9.13 4.03
C ASN A 50 -12.26 9.73 4.61
N PRO A 51 -12.02 11.05 4.46
CA PRO A 51 -10.73 11.68 4.79
C PRO A 51 -10.40 11.68 6.29
N THR A 52 -11.41 11.53 7.16
CA THR A 52 -11.23 11.42 8.61
C THR A 52 -10.91 10.00 9.06
N GLN A 53 -10.98 9.02 8.16
CA GLN A 53 -10.75 7.60 8.46
C GLN A 53 -9.30 7.22 8.13
N ASN A 54 -8.41 7.34 9.13
CA ASN A 54 -7.01 6.94 9.00
C ASN A 54 -6.77 5.44 9.26
N LEU A 55 -7.82 4.67 9.58
CA LEU A 55 -7.69 3.23 9.82
C LEU A 55 -7.47 2.44 8.52
N PHE A 56 -8.06 2.92 7.42
CA PHE A 56 -7.87 2.35 6.08
C PHE A 56 -7.06 3.33 5.25
N LEU A 57 -5.75 3.17 5.29
CA LEU A 57 -4.85 3.95 4.47
C LEU A 57 -4.91 3.44 3.03
N SER A 58 -4.89 4.37 2.09
CA SER A 58 -4.89 4.12 0.65
C SER A 58 -3.60 4.62 0.02
N LEU A 59 -3.55 4.61 -1.32
CA LEU A 59 -2.49 5.25 -2.07
C LEU A 59 -2.36 6.74 -1.67
N PRO A 60 -1.14 7.29 -1.67
CA PRO A 60 0.11 6.65 -2.11
C PRO A 60 0.67 5.63 -1.12
N VAL A 61 1.50 4.71 -1.63
CA VAL A 61 2.44 3.98 -0.77
C VAL A 61 3.71 4.81 -0.61
N GLU A 62 4.24 4.84 0.60
CA GLU A 62 5.56 5.36 0.92
C GLU A 62 6.57 4.22 0.92
N LEU A 63 7.56 4.35 0.05
CA LEU A 63 8.75 3.52 0.04
C LEU A 63 9.75 4.07 1.07
N ARG A 64 10.42 3.15 1.76
CA ARG A 64 11.63 3.51 2.52
C ARG A 64 12.78 3.79 1.57
N ALA A 65 13.80 4.49 2.06
CA ALA A 65 14.94 4.87 1.24
C ALA A 65 15.66 3.62 0.68
N GLU A 66 15.78 2.55 1.46
CA GLU A 66 16.36 1.29 1.05
C GLU A 66 15.53 0.56 -0.03
N GLU A 67 14.20 0.66 0.04
CA GLU A 67 13.28 0.07 -0.93
C GLU A 67 13.35 0.80 -2.26
N ALA A 68 13.37 2.14 -2.21
CA ALA A 68 13.56 2.98 -3.38
C ALA A 68 14.93 2.73 -4.03
N LYS A 69 16.00 2.65 -3.22
CA LYS A 69 17.36 2.37 -3.71
C LYS A 69 17.45 1.01 -4.40
N LEU A 70 16.80 -0.02 -3.84
CA LEU A 70 16.76 -1.35 -4.45
C LEU A 70 16.09 -1.33 -5.83
N LEU A 71 14.98 -0.60 -5.98
CA LEU A 71 14.27 -0.49 -7.26
C LEU A 71 15.12 0.24 -8.31
N VAL A 72 15.83 1.28 -7.91
CA VAL A 72 16.72 2.02 -8.80
C VAL A 72 17.92 1.17 -9.21
N ASP A 73 18.54 0.45 -8.27
CA ASP A 73 19.70 -0.42 -8.56
C ASP A 73 19.36 -1.59 -9.47
N LYS A 74 18.12 -2.10 -9.39
CA LYS A 74 17.60 -3.12 -10.31
C LYS A 74 17.19 -2.55 -11.68
N GLY A 75 17.24 -1.23 -11.88
CA GLY A 75 16.76 -0.58 -13.11
C GLY A 75 15.24 -0.57 -13.28
N VAL A 76 14.50 -1.01 -12.27
CA VAL A 76 13.04 -1.16 -12.29
C VAL A 76 12.34 0.17 -12.00
N GLY A 77 12.92 0.97 -11.12
CA GLY A 77 12.36 2.25 -10.70
C GLY A 77 13.25 3.41 -11.08
N HIS A 78 12.66 4.58 -11.25
CA HIS A 78 13.41 5.84 -11.31
C HIS A 78 12.82 6.86 -10.34
N ILE A 79 13.68 7.75 -9.86
CA ILE A 79 13.29 8.80 -8.92
C ILE A 79 13.01 10.06 -9.73
N ALA A 80 11.76 10.50 -9.65
CA ALA A 80 11.30 11.74 -10.25
C ALA A 80 11.17 12.82 -9.17
N ASP A 81 11.74 13.99 -9.42
CA ASP A 81 11.49 15.15 -8.56
C ASP A 81 10.13 15.75 -8.90
N GLU A 82 9.14 15.45 -8.08
CA GLU A 82 7.75 15.81 -8.39
C GLU A 82 7.57 17.34 -8.43
N GLN A 83 8.31 18.10 -7.61
CA GLN A 83 8.16 19.56 -7.57
C GLN A 83 8.66 20.20 -8.87
N THR A 84 9.85 19.82 -9.32
CA THR A 84 10.43 20.39 -10.55
C THR A 84 9.70 19.89 -11.79
N ASP A 85 9.35 18.60 -11.82
CA ASP A 85 8.59 18.01 -12.93
C ASP A 85 7.24 18.72 -13.06
N HIS A 86 6.50 18.88 -11.96
CA HIS A 86 5.19 19.53 -11.97
C HIS A 86 5.26 20.98 -12.44
N LEU A 87 6.22 21.77 -11.94
CA LEU A 87 6.38 23.17 -12.35
C LEU A 87 6.81 23.28 -13.81
N SER A 88 7.73 22.42 -14.27
CA SER A 88 8.17 22.40 -15.66
C SER A 88 7.02 22.06 -16.60
N GLN A 89 6.17 21.12 -16.20
CA GLN A 89 5.01 20.68 -16.96
C GLN A 89 3.96 21.78 -17.03
N LEU A 90 3.65 22.46 -15.92
CA LEU A 90 2.73 23.60 -15.90
C LEU A 90 3.19 24.73 -16.84
N GLY A 91 4.50 24.99 -16.91
CA GLY A 91 5.07 26.00 -17.80
C GLY A 91 5.08 25.63 -19.28
N THR A 92 5.05 24.34 -19.61
CA THR A 92 5.18 23.80 -20.99
C THR A 92 3.88 23.21 -21.54
N MET A 93 2.77 23.26 -20.78
CA MET A 93 1.50 22.67 -21.21
C MET A 93 0.88 23.39 -22.41
N ASP A 94 0.95 22.75 -23.57
CA ASP A 94 0.19 23.15 -24.76
C ASP A 94 -1.34 22.98 -24.56
N GLU A 95 -2.12 23.78 -25.30
CA GLU A 95 -3.58 23.74 -25.24
C GLU A 95 -4.14 22.39 -25.72
N SER A 96 -3.49 21.73 -26.68
CA SER A 96 -3.84 20.40 -27.17
C SER A 96 -3.70 19.34 -26.07
N THR A 97 -2.57 19.32 -25.36
CA THR A 97 -2.30 18.42 -24.23
C THR A 97 -3.31 18.63 -23.11
N ARG A 98 -3.62 19.90 -22.80
CA ARG A 98 -4.66 20.24 -21.82
C ARG A 98 -6.04 19.71 -22.22
N ARG A 99 -6.43 19.85 -23.49
CA ARG A 99 -7.71 19.32 -24.00
C ARG A 99 -7.76 17.80 -23.94
N ALA A 100 -6.68 17.12 -24.33
CA ALA A 100 -6.57 15.66 -24.24
C ALA A 100 -6.70 15.15 -22.79
N TYR A 101 -6.05 15.83 -21.85
CA TYR A 101 -6.17 15.52 -20.42
C TYR A 101 -7.60 15.68 -19.89
N LEU A 102 -8.26 16.80 -20.20
CA LEU A 102 -9.65 17.02 -19.79
C LEU A 102 -10.61 15.98 -20.40
N GLN A 103 -10.37 15.54 -21.63
CA GLN A 103 -11.12 14.44 -22.25
C GLN A 103 -10.88 13.12 -21.52
N HIS A 104 -9.63 12.82 -21.16
CA HIS A 104 -9.28 11.63 -20.38
C HIS A 104 -9.99 11.61 -19.02
N LEU A 105 -9.99 12.72 -18.28
CA LEU A 105 -10.72 12.84 -17.01
C LEU A 105 -12.24 12.64 -17.18
N ARG A 106 -12.84 13.20 -18.24
CA ARG A 106 -14.26 12.99 -18.56
C ARG A 106 -14.54 11.52 -18.88
N GLN A 107 -13.65 10.83 -19.58
CA GLN A 107 -13.79 9.41 -19.87
C GLN A 107 -13.72 8.57 -18.59
N GLN A 108 -12.73 8.81 -17.72
CA GLN A 108 -12.60 8.11 -16.45
C GLN A 108 -13.84 8.27 -15.57
N ARG A 109 -14.39 9.49 -15.50
CA ARG A 109 -15.64 9.77 -14.78
C ARG A 109 -16.81 8.95 -15.34
N ARG A 110 -16.97 8.89 -16.66
CA ARG A 110 -18.03 8.10 -17.30
C ARG A 110 -17.89 6.59 -17.02
N ASN A 111 -16.67 6.05 -17.16
CA ASN A 111 -16.42 4.64 -16.87
C ASN A 111 -16.75 4.30 -15.42
N ALA A 112 -16.35 5.16 -14.48
CA ALA A 112 -16.65 4.93 -13.07
C ALA A 112 -18.15 5.00 -12.78
N GLN A 113 -18.89 5.92 -13.39
CA GLN A 113 -20.34 5.99 -13.26
C GLN A 113 -21.01 4.68 -13.69
N GLN A 114 -20.60 4.12 -14.83
CA GLN A 114 -21.12 2.83 -15.30
C GLN A 114 -20.85 1.72 -14.30
N VAL A 115 -19.63 1.63 -13.75
CA VAL A 115 -19.28 0.63 -12.74
C VAL A 115 -20.12 0.80 -11.46
N PHE A 116 -20.32 2.04 -10.99
CA PHE A 116 -21.17 2.31 -9.81
C PHE A 116 -22.63 1.93 -10.05
N GLU A 117 -23.16 2.24 -11.24
CA GLU A 117 -24.53 1.86 -11.62
C GLU A 117 -24.68 0.34 -11.70
N GLU A 118 -23.71 -0.36 -12.29
CA GLU A 118 -23.68 -1.82 -12.34
C GLU A 118 -23.61 -2.45 -10.95
N GLU A 119 -22.75 -1.94 -10.05
CA GLU A 119 -22.69 -2.45 -8.67
C GLU A 119 -23.99 -2.21 -7.92
N LYS A 120 -24.57 -1.01 -8.05
CA LYS A 120 -25.87 -0.67 -7.44
C LYS A 120 -26.97 -1.59 -7.96
N ALA A 121 -27.01 -1.85 -9.26
CA ALA A 121 -27.96 -2.78 -9.86
C ALA A 121 -27.77 -4.22 -9.34
N LYS A 122 -26.52 -4.70 -9.23
CA LYS A 122 -26.18 -6.03 -8.67
C LYS A 122 -26.63 -6.15 -7.21
N VAL A 123 -26.40 -5.12 -6.40
CA VAL A 123 -26.84 -5.09 -5.00
C VAL A 123 -28.37 -5.10 -4.91
N GLN A 124 -29.05 -4.27 -5.70
CA GLN A 124 -30.52 -4.24 -5.75
C GLN A 124 -31.11 -5.59 -6.17
N ALA A 125 -30.56 -6.23 -7.21
CA ALA A 125 -30.98 -7.57 -7.63
C ALA A 125 -30.82 -8.60 -6.51
N LYS A 126 -29.66 -8.64 -5.84
CA LYS A 126 -29.43 -9.53 -4.67
C LYS A 126 -30.43 -9.29 -3.53
N HIS A 127 -30.83 -8.05 -3.27
CA HIS A 127 -31.84 -7.74 -2.26
C HIS A 127 -33.25 -8.19 -2.68
N LEU A 128 -33.60 -8.05 -3.97
CA LEU A 128 -34.87 -8.55 -4.51
C LEU A 128 -34.96 -10.09 -4.45
N ASP A 129 -33.89 -10.79 -4.81
CA ASP A 129 -33.84 -12.26 -4.78
C ASP A 129 -33.93 -12.81 -3.35
N LYS A 130 -33.24 -12.18 -2.38
CA LYS A 130 -33.38 -12.51 -0.95
C LYS A 130 -34.80 -12.27 -0.41
N ARG A 131 -35.52 -11.27 -0.92
CA ARG A 131 -36.93 -11.02 -0.54
C ARG A 131 -37.89 -12.03 -1.17
N LYS A 132 -37.60 -12.52 -2.39
CA LYS A 132 -38.39 -13.59 -3.04
C LYS A 132 -38.14 -14.97 -2.44
N ALA A 133 -36.95 -15.23 -1.89
CA ALA A 133 -36.59 -16.51 -1.26
C ALA A 133 -37.12 -16.69 0.18
N LYS A 134 -37.76 -15.68 0.79
CA LYS A 134 -38.40 -15.81 2.11
C LYS A 134 -39.91 -16.09 1.90
N PRO A 135 -40.41 -17.32 2.09
CA PRO A 135 -41.82 -17.60 1.88
C PRO A 135 -42.67 -16.90 2.95
N LYS A 136 -43.82 -16.37 2.54
CA LYS A 136 -44.91 -15.96 3.44
C LYS A 136 -45.43 -17.20 4.18
N ALA A 137 -44.90 -17.49 5.37
CA ALA A 137 -45.63 -18.25 6.37
C ALA A 137 -46.62 -17.29 7.05
N ALA A 138 -47.87 -17.30 6.60
CA ALA A 138 -48.97 -16.68 7.29
C ALA A 138 -49.83 -17.76 7.96
N ALA A 139 -50.13 -17.52 9.24
CA ALA A 139 -51.23 -18.06 10.05
C ALA A 139 -51.15 -19.54 10.55
N ALA A 140 -50.75 -19.69 11.81
CA ALA A 140 -51.38 -20.63 12.76
C ALA A 140 -51.13 -20.16 14.22
N GLU A 141 -52.07 -20.48 15.10
CA GLU A 141 -52.40 -19.89 16.39
C GLU A 141 -51.34 -20.01 17.52
N ARG A 142 -51.48 -19.11 18.52
CA ARG A 142 -50.84 -19.20 19.85
C ARG A 142 -51.48 -20.33 20.69
N PRO A 143 -50.77 -20.85 21.71
CA PRO A 143 -51.06 -20.38 23.07
C PRO A 143 -49.81 -20.04 23.90
N ALA A 144 -50.09 -19.43 25.05
CA ALA A 144 -49.20 -18.67 25.93
C ALA A 144 -48.26 -19.49 26.82
N ALA A 145 -47.08 -18.91 27.17
CA ALA A 145 -46.56 -18.81 28.55
C ALA A 145 -45.22 -18.03 28.63
N VAL A 146 -45.31 -16.82 29.19
CA VAL A 146 -44.47 -16.10 30.19
C VAL A 146 -42.91 -16.11 30.17
N THR A 147 -42.36 -14.86 30.23
CA THR A 147 -41.06 -14.36 30.76
C THR A 147 -39.76 -14.79 30.05
N ASP A 148 -38.84 -13.92 29.65
CA ASP A 148 -38.27 -12.78 30.39
C ASP A 148 -37.71 -11.68 29.47
N SER A 149 -37.61 -10.47 30.01
CA SER A 149 -37.24 -9.20 29.34
C SER A 149 -35.72 -8.96 29.27
N ALA A 150 -35.35 -7.96 28.44
CA ALA A 150 -34.02 -7.33 28.21
C ALA A 150 -33.13 -8.08 27.18
N ASP A 151 -32.67 -7.54 26.05
CA ASP A 151 -32.43 -6.16 25.63
C ASP A 151 -32.59 -6.03 24.10
N SER A 152 -33.46 -5.12 23.64
CA SER A 152 -33.45 -4.63 22.25
C SER A 152 -33.26 -3.11 22.30
N LEU A 153 -32.04 -2.69 22.60
CA LEU A 153 -31.64 -1.32 22.95
C LEU A 153 -31.32 -0.39 21.76
N PHE A 154 -31.66 -0.74 20.51
CA PHE A 154 -31.41 0.13 19.34
C PHE A 154 -32.56 0.19 18.34
N SER A 155 -33.79 0.38 18.81
CA SER A 155 -34.90 0.80 17.94
C SER A 155 -35.26 2.27 18.20
N THR A 156 -34.68 3.17 17.42
CA THR A 156 -35.15 4.56 17.31
C THR A 156 -36.54 4.59 16.66
N PRO A 157 -37.56 5.21 17.27
CA PRO A 157 -38.89 5.30 16.66
C PRO A 157 -38.86 6.23 15.43
N SER A 158 -39.35 5.71 14.30
CA SER A 158 -39.57 6.46 13.07
C SER A 158 -40.65 7.52 13.29
N PRO A 159 -40.42 8.82 12.96
CA PRO A 159 -41.49 9.80 12.98
C PRO A 159 -42.50 9.48 11.88
N SER A 160 -43.78 9.64 12.24
CA SER A 160 -44.96 9.47 11.41
C SER A 160 -44.93 10.36 10.18
N THR A 161 -45.23 9.75 9.03
CA THR A 161 -45.41 10.40 7.73
C THR A 161 -46.66 11.29 7.74
N THR A 162 -46.48 12.60 7.60
CA THR A 162 -47.48 13.49 7.00
C THR A 162 -47.18 13.63 5.50
N PRO A 163 -48.19 13.68 4.61
CA PRO A 163 -47.97 13.85 3.17
C PRO A 163 -47.77 15.33 2.85
N GLY A 164 -46.51 15.72 2.60
CA GLY A 164 -46.09 17.02 2.06
C GLY A 164 -45.36 16.87 0.72
N PRO A 165 -45.26 17.94 -0.09
CA PRO A 165 -45.23 17.89 -1.55
C PRO A 165 -43.97 17.26 -2.13
N SER A 166 -44.15 16.70 -3.34
CA SER A 166 -43.16 16.13 -4.27
C SER A 166 -41.69 16.36 -3.89
N LYS A 167 -41.03 15.29 -3.44
CA LYS A 167 -39.56 15.20 -3.45
C LYS A 167 -39.09 15.47 -4.87
N GLN A 168 -38.58 16.68 -5.11
CA GLN A 168 -37.63 16.88 -6.19
C GLN A 168 -36.50 15.88 -5.96
N GLU A 169 -36.29 15.00 -6.95
CA GLU A 169 -35.12 14.15 -7.02
C GLU A 169 -33.91 15.09 -7.03
N LYS A 170 -33.31 15.33 -5.85
CA LYS A 170 -31.95 15.83 -5.80
C LYS A 170 -31.13 14.78 -6.53
N GLU A 171 -30.64 15.12 -7.72
CA GLU A 171 -29.56 14.39 -8.37
C GLU A 171 -28.53 14.10 -7.28
N ALA A 172 -28.38 12.81 -6.95
CA ALA A 172 -27.36 12.39 -6.01
C ALA A 172 -26.03 12.92 -6.57
N PRO A 173 -25.23 13.66 -5.79
CA PRO A 173 -23.93 14.11 -6.26
C PRO A 173 -23.19 12.89 -6.78
N LEU A 174 -22.88 12.91 -8.08
CA LEU A 174 -22.15 11.83 -8.73
C LEU A 174 -20.88 11.56 -7.91
N PRO A 175 -20.55 10.29 -7.60
CA PRO A 175 -19.33 10.00 -6.87
C PRO A 175 -18.15 10.59 -7.66
N GLY A 176 -17.50 11.59 -7.07
CA GLY A 176 -16.32 12.20 -7.65
C GLY A 176 -15.20 11.17 -7.67
N VAL A 177 -14.73 10.80 -8.85
CA VAL A 177 -13.49 10.04 -8.97
C VAL A 177 -12.34 11.01 -8.92
N THR A 178 -11.55 10.92 -7.86
CA THR A 178 -10.25 11.58 -7.78
C THR A 178 -9.22 10.60 -8.33
N PRO A 179 -8.65 10.84 -9.52
CA PRO A 179 -7.58 9.99 -10.02
C PRO A 179 -6.41 10.03 -9.04
N THR A 180 -5.78 8.88 -8.81
CA THR A 180 -4.61 8.79 -7.92
C THR A 180 -3.34 9.27 -8.61
N THR A 181 -3.33 9.35 -9.94
CA THR A 181 -2.18 9.70 -10.75
C THR A 181 -2.51 10.70 -11.86
N SER A 182 -1.52 11.49 -12.22
CA SER A 182 -1.52 12.41 -13.36
C SER A 182 -0.79 11.80 -14.56
N THR A 183 -0.65 10.48 -14.63
CA THR A 183 0.23 9.79 -15.61
C THR A 183 -0.08 10.12 -17.06
N SER A 184 -1.33 10.42 -17.40
CA SER A 184 -1.71 10.87 -18.74
C SER A 184 -1.08 12.20 -19.17
N LEU A 185 -0.58 13.00 -18.21
CA LEU A 185 0.16 14.23 -18.48
C LEU A 185 1.66 13.98 -18.57
N LEU A 186 2.17 12.96 -17.87
CA LEU A 186 3.60 12.70 -17.79
C LEU A 186 4.11 12.13 -19.12
N SER A 187 5.29 12.58 -19.54
CA SER A 187 6.00 11.94 -20.64
C SER A 187 6.34 10.51 -20.24
N PRO A 188 6.15 9.50 -21.12
CA PRO A 188 6.52 8.12 -20.81
C PRO A 188 8.03 7.92 -20.71
N SER A 189 8.85 8.90 -21.14
CA SER A 189 10.30 8.85 -21.00
C SER A 189 10.75 9.51 -19.70
N PRO A 190 11.63 8.86 -18.89
CA PRO A 190 12.14 9.46 -17.66
C PRO A 190 12.98 10.69 -18.01
N SER A 191 12.49 11.88 -17.66
CA SER A 191 13.12 13.15 -18.07
C SER A 191 14.48 13.39 -17.41
N THR A 192 14.71 12.86 -16.19
CA THR A 192 15.99 12.81 -15.48
C THR A 192 15.78 11.98 -14.22
N SER A 193 16.46 10.84 -14.07
CA SER A 193 16.44 10.11 -12.79
C SER A 193 17.36 10.80 -11.79
N LEU A 194 16.83 11.20 -10.63
CA LEU A 194 17.68 11.71 -9.56
C LEU A 194 18.55 10.60 -8.98
N SER A 195 19.83 10.91 -8.78
CA SER A 195 20.72 10.05 -8.00
C SER A 195 20.31 10.08 -6.53
N MET A 196 20.21 8.91 -5.90
CA MET A 196 19.93 8.77 -4.47
C MET A 196 21.18 8.38 -3.70
N PRO A 197 21.40 8.96 -2.51
CA PRO A 197 22.41 8.46 -1.59
C PRO A 197 22.04 7.06 -1.12
N THR A 198 23.04 6.22 -0.86
CA THR A 198 22.83 4.88 -0.31
C THR A 198 22.54 4.99 1.19
N PRO A 199 21.37 4.55 1.68
CA PRO A 199 21.07 4.51 3.12
C PRO A 199 21.98 3.54 3.85
N ALA A 200 22.32 3.82 5.12
CA ALA A 200 23.13 2.92 5.95
C ALA A 200 22.48 1.53 6.11
N SER A 201 21.16 1.48 6.19
CA SER A 201 20.36 0.26 6.32
C SER A 201 20.24 -0.56 5.02
N TYR A 202 20.71 -0.01 3.89
CA TYR A 202 20.49 -0.58 2.57
C TYR A 202 21.11 -1.98 2.42
N ALA A 203 22.31 -2.19 2.96
CA ALA A 203 23.02 -3.43 2.74
C ALA A 203 22.30 -4.65 3.37
N LEU A 204 21.83 -4.50 4.61
CA LEU A 204 21.05 -5.55 5.26
C LEU A 204 19.72 -5.78 4.54
N TYR A 205 19.01 -4.71 4.18
CA TYR A 205 17.76 -4.81 3.43
C TYR A 205 17.94 -5.54 2.09
N ARG A 206 18.96 -5.15 1.31
CA ARG A 206 19.33 -5.80 0.04
C ARG A 206 19.67 -7.27 0.24
N TYR A 207 20.48 -7.59 1.26
CA TYR A 207 20.86 -8.96 1.60
C TYR A 207 19.66 -9.85 1.90
N LEU A 208 18.69 -9.34 2.67
CA LEU A 208 17.46 -10.04 3.01
C LEU A 208 16.55 -10.21 1.78
N ASN A 209 16.35 -9.13 1.02
CA ASN A 209 15.51 -9.16 -0.20
C ASN A 209 16.06 -10.13 -1.24
N ALA A 210 17.38 -10.14 -1.47
CA ALA A 210 18.04 -11.05 -2.41
C ALA A 210 17.85 -12.54 -2.05
N ARG A 211 17.58 -12.85 -0.77
CA ARG A 211 17.30 -14.20 -0.27
C ARG A 211 15.80 -14.53 -0.24
N GLY A 212 14.94 -13.66 -0.77
CA GLY A 212 13.50 -13.87 -0.83
C GLY A 212 12.76 -13.56 0.48
N TYR A 213 13.44 -12.96 1.47
CA TYR A 213 12.75 -12.48 2.66
C TYR A 213 11.94 -11.22 2.36
N TYR A 214 10.76 -11.14 2.96
CA TYR A 214 9.95 -9.93 2.98
C TYR A 214 10.24 -9.16 4.26
N THR A 215 10.23 -7.84 4.20
CA THR A 215 10.42 -7.01 5.38
C THR A 215 9.32 -5.95 5.49
N THR A 216 8.86 -5.70 6.71
CA THR A 216 8.03 -4.54 7.06
C THR A 216 8.73 -3.71 8.14
N PRO A 217 8.29 -2.46 8.42
CA PRO A 217 8.85 -1.66 9.49
C PRO A 217 8.82 -2.38 10.85
N GLY A 218 9.97 -2.44 11.52
CA GLY A 218 10.14 -3.13 12.80
C GLY A 218 9.77 -2.30 14.04
N LEU A 219 9.45 -1.01 13.87
CA LEU A 219 9.28 -0.05 14.98
C LEU A 219 8.36 -0.56 16.10
N ARG A 220 7.26 -1.25 15.74
CA ARG A 220 6.31 -1.82 16.71
C ARG A 220 6.95 -2.84 17.67
N PHE A 221 8.04 -3.47 17.27
CA PHE A 221 8.75 -4.50 18.01
C PHE A 221 10.15 -4.05 18.47
N GLY A 222 10.49 -2.77 18.25
CA GLY A 222 11.77 -2.19 18.68
C GLY A 222 12.97 -2.61 17.84
N GLY A 223 12.79 -2.76 16.54
CA GLY A 223 13.90 -2.96 15.59
C GLY A 223 13.63 -2.25 14.26
N ASP A 224 14.59 -2.32 13.33
CA ASP A 224 14.45 -1.65 12.04
C ASP A 224 13.45 -2.38 11.14
N TYR A 225 13.50 -3.72 11.15
CA TYR A 225 12.69 -4.59 10.28
C TYR A 225 12.00 -5.70 11.07
N SER A 226 10.75 -5.99 10.72
CA SER A 226 10.18 -7.33 10.91
C SER A 226 10.42 -8.15 9.64
N VAL A 227 11.09 -9.29 9.76
CA VAL A 227 11.54 -10.10 8.64
C VAL A 227 10.74 -11.39 8.55
N TYR A 228 10.20 -11.67 7.37
CA TYR A 228 9.29 -12.76 7.09
C TYR A 228 9.93 -13.68 6.03
N PRO A 229 9.80 -15.02 6.17
CA PRO A 229 10.31 -15.97 5.17
C PRO A 229 9.53 -15.95 3.85
N GLY A 230 8.42 -15.20 3.77
CA GLY A 230 7.56 -15.05 2.60
C GLY A 230 6.57 -13.91 2.81
N ASP A 231 5.53 -13.81 1.96
CA ASP A 231 4.57 -12.70 2.02
C ASP A 231 3.95 -12.56 3.45
N PRO A 232 3.98 -11.35 4.06
CA PRO A 232 3.41 -11.11 5.38
C PRO A 232 1.93 -11.46 5.56
N PHE A 233 1.16 -11.64 4.48
CA PHE A 233 -0.21 -12.15 4.55
C PHE A 233 -0.29 -13.67 4.76
N ARG A 234 0.80 -14.40 4.52
CA ARG A 234 0.86 -15.86 4.63
C ARG A 234 1.75 -16.32 5.78
N TYR A 235 2.75 -15.53 6.16
CA TYR A 235 3.75 -15.89 7.14
C TYR A 235 3.78 -14.90 8.31
N HIS A 236 4.16 -15.38 9.49
CA HIS A 236 4.57 -14.53 10.59
C HIS A 236 6.04 -14.13 10.44
N ALA A 237 6.41 -13.00 11.03
CA ALA A 237 7.82 -12.60 11.06
C ALA A 237 8.61 -13.57 11.92
N HIS A 238 9.73 -14.07 11.40
CA HIS A 238 10.66 -14.95 12.13
C HIS A 238 11.73 -14.15 12.86
N TYR A 239 12.11 -12.99 12.32
CA TYR A 239 13.17 -12.17 12.90
C TYR A 239 12.70 -10.74 13.14
N LEU A 240 13.23 -10.15 14.20
CA LEU A 240 13.39 -8.71 14.35
C LEU A 240 14.81 -8.39 13.89
N ALA A 241 15.00 -7.47 12.95
CA ALA A 241 16.31 -7.20 12.39
C ALA A 241 16.75 -5.75 12.49
N ASN A 242 18.03 -5.54 12.82
CA ASN A 242 18.68 -4.22 12.85
C ASN A 242 19.95 -4.19 11.97
N GLY A 243 20.17 -3.08 11.27
CA GLY A 243 21.40 -2.82 10.52
C GLY A 243 22.41 -2.06 11.37
N TYR A 244 23.68 -2.45 11.29
CA TYR A 244 24.80 -1.73 11.92
C TYR A 244 25.88 -1.41 10.90
N GLY A 245 26.71 -0.42 11.20
CA GLY A 245 28.00 -0.21 10.54
C GLY A 245 28.98 -1.34 10.87
N TRP A 246 29.92 -1.61 9.97
CA TRP A 246 30.86 -2.72 10.13
C TRP A 246 31.71 -2.64 11.39
N ASP A 247 32.29 -1.46 11.63
CA ASP A 247 33.10 -1.17 12.82
C ASP A 247 32.29 -0.39 13.87
N GLU A 248 30.96 -0.39 13.77
CA GLU A 248 30.09 0.27 14.73
C GLU A 248 30.10 -0.51 16.06
N PRO A 249 30.47 0.14 17.19
CA PRO A 249 30.40 -0.52 18.48
C PRO A 249 28.94 -0.75 18.87
N VAL A 250 28.53 -2.01 18.99
CA VAL A 250 27.20 -2.38 19.47
C VAL A 250 27.22 -2.48 20.99
N ALA A 251 26.40 -1.66 21.67
CA ALA A 251 26.30 -1.73 23.12
C ALA A 251 25.72 -3.08 23.55
N MET A 252 26.34 -3.72 24.55
CA MET A 252 25.85 -5.00 25.08
C MET A 252 24.39 -4.92 25.57
N LEU A 253 23.98 -3.77 26.11
CA LEU A 253 22.59 -3.54 26.52
C LEU A 253 21.64 -3.53 25.31
N ASP A 254 22.05 -3.07 24.14
CA ASP A 254 21.22 -3.09 22.94
C ASP A 254 21.01 -4.52 22.43
N LEU A 255 22.02 -5.37 22.53
CA LEU A 255 21.89 -6.80 22.22
C LEU A 255 20.93 -7.50 23.20
N VAL A 256 21.08 -7.23 24.51
CA VAL A 256 20.20 -7.82 25.54
C VAL A 256 18.76 -7.34 25.39
N THR A 257 18.56 -6.05 25.16
CA THR A 257 17.22 -5.46 24.98
C THR A 257 16.56 -5.95 23.70
N SER A 258 17.26 -5.95 22.57
CA SER A 258 16.73 -6.44 21.29
C SER A 258 16.43 -7.94 21.34
N GLY A 259 17.32 -8.73 21.96
CA GLY A 259 17.09 -10.15 22.23
C GLY A 259 15.84 -10.38 23.09
N ARG A 260 15.65 -9.61 24.17
CA ARG A 260 14.45 -9.66 25.01
C ARG A 260 13.18 -9.32 24.22
N LEU A 261 13.22 -8.25 23.42
CA LEU A 261 12.08 -7.80 22.61
C LEU A 261 11.68 -8.84 21.57
N GLY A 262 12.64 -9.42 20.85
CA GLY A 262 12.40 -10.50 19.89
C GLY A 262 11.81 -11.73 20.58
N THR A 263 12.43 -12.18 21.68
CA THR A 263 12.02 -13.37 22.44
C THR A 263 10.58 -13.25 22.94
N ALA A 264 10.18 -12.07 23.45
CA ALA A 264 8.82 -11.82 23.94
C ALA A 264 7.73 -12.03 22.87
N VAL A 265 8.08 -11.91 21.59
CA VAL A 265 7.18 -12.14 20.45
C VAL A 265 7.57 -13.36 19.61
N LYS A 266 8.37 -14.28 20.17
CA LYS A 266 8.84 -15.52 19.52
C LYS A 266 9.57 -15.28 18.20
N LYS A 267 10.41 -14.25 18.14
CA LYS A 267 11.27 -13.92 17.00
C LYS A 267 12.74 -13.99 17.42
N GLY A 268 13.60 -14.46 16.52
CA GLY A 268 15.05 -14.31 16.67
C GLY A 268 15.46 -12.85 16.48
N PHE A 269 16.46 -12.37 17.21
CA PHE A 269 17.05 -11.07 16.93
C PHE A 269 18.17 -11.23 15.92
N LEU A 270 17.97 -10.71 14.72
CA LEU A 270 18.93 -10.71 13.62
C LEU A 270 19.62 -9.35 13.53
N PHE A 271 20.90 -9.34 13.26
CA PHE A 271 21.58 -8.09 12.94
C PHE A 271 22.73 -8.34 11.97
N GLY A 272 23.13 -7.31 11.24
CA GLY A 272 24.19 -7.45 10.27
C GLY A 272 24.74 -6.14 9.75
N ALA A 273 25.88 -6.26 9.09
CA ALA A 273 26.65 -5.16 8.53
C ALA A 273 27.33 -5.60 7.23
N GLU A 274 27.60 -4.65 6.35
CA GLU A 274 28.37 -4.87 5.13
C GLU A 274 29.86 -4.61 5.38
N LYS A 275 30.71 -5.56 4.98
CA LYS A 275 32.14 -5.42 5.08
C LYS A 275 32.63 -4.26 4.19
N PRO A 276 33.46 -3.34 4.71
CA PRO A 276 34.02 -2.26 3.92
C PRO A 276 34.86 -2.85 2.79
N LYS A 277 34.67 -2.32 1.59
CA LYS A 277 35.45 -2.65 0.40
C LYS A 277 36.45 -1.55 0.07
N PRO A 278 37.65 -1.89 -0.43
CA PRO A 278 38.49 -0.90 -1.09
C PRO A 278 37.77 -0.35 -2.34
N ARG A 279 37.91 0.96 -2.59
CA ARG A 279 37.16 1.71 -3.64
C ARG A 279 37.31 1.15 -5.07
N GLU A 280 38.26 0.26 -5.31
CA GLU A 280 38.62 -0.23 -6.65
C GLU A 280 37.91 -1.55 -7.03
N GLU A 281 37.32 -2.27 -6.08
CA GLU A 281 36.55 -3.49 -6.37
C GLU A 281 35.08 -3.15 -6.65
N GLY A 282 34.72 -3.10 -7.93
CA GLY A 282 33.32 -3.04 -8.34
C GLY A 282 32.55 -4.29 -7.92
N GLY A 283 31.38 -4.12 -7.31
CA GLY A 283 30.45 -5.20 -6.98
C GLY A 283 29.87 -5.14 -5.56
N GLU A 284 28.88 -5.98 -5.29
CA GLU A 284 28.15 -6.02 -4.01
C GLU A 284 29.02 -6.42 -2.81
N GLY A 285 28.92 -5.70 -1.70
CA GLY A 285 29.66 -6.00 -0.47
C GLY A 285 29.27 -7.33 0.17
N GLU A 286 30.24 -7.96 0.83
CA GLU A 286 29.99 -9.13 1.69
C GLU A 286 29.22 -8.65 2.92
N VAL A 287 27.96 -9.06 3.06
CA VAL A 287 27.17 -8.76 4.26
C VAL A 287 27.25 -9.95 5.21
N ARG A 288 27.61 -9.68 6.47
CA ARG A 288 27.57 -10.67 7.55
C ARG A 288 26.37 -10.41 8.43
N VAL A 289 25.69 -11.51 8.78
CA VAL A 289 24.53 -11.49 9.66
C VAL A 289 24.74 -12.47 10.80
N PHE A 290 24.26 -12.09 11.98
CA PHE A 290 24.21 -12.90 13.17
C PHE A 290 22.75 -12.97 13.64
N CYS A 291 22.40 -14.09 14.27
CA CYS A 291 21.11 -14.26 14.93
C CYS A 291 21.36 -14.65 16.38
N ILE A 292 20.72 -13.96 17.32
CA ILE A 292 20.78 -14.25 18.74
C ILE A 292 19.40 -14.64 19.21
N GLU A 293 19.37 -15.71 20.00
CA GLU A 293 18.18 -16.20 20.69
C GLU A 293 18.53 -16.42 22.16
N TRP A 294 17.55 -16.25 23.03
CA TRP A 294 17.76 -16.43 24.46
C TRP A 294 17.85 -17.94 24.77
N ALA A 295 19.01 -18.38 25.27
CA ALA A 295 19.20 -19.77 25.67
C ALA A 295 18.61 -20.01 27.07
N GLY A 296 17.64 -20.93 27.17
CA GLY A 296 17.05 -21.35 28.46
C GLY A 296 15.58 -21.02 28.68
N MET A 297 14.77 -20.99 27.62
CA MET A 297 13.31 -21.08 27.73
C MET A 297 12.84 -22.53 27.87
#